data_AF-A0A3M7TIA5-F1
#
_entry.id   AF-A0A3M7TIA5-F1
#
_cell.length_a   1.000
_cell.length_b   1.000
_cell.length_c   1.000
_cell.angle_alpha   90.00
_cell.angle_beta   90.00
_cell.angle_gamma   90.00
#
_symmetry.space_group_name_H-M   'P 1'
#
loop_
_entity.id
_entity.type
_entity.pdbx_description
1 polymer ?
#
loop_
_entity_poly.entity_id
_entity_poly.type
_entity_poly.pdbx_seq_one_letter_code
_entity_poly.pdbx_strand_id
1 'polypeptide(L)'
;MKKLKKTAVVFLGILIFESLVSCNTDRADEISSPKMNTNHDSSELFSKNGKLPNFLNDKGRQAMSLSKSEKKKLAFALLSGRESVQNYTAGVCYEAVAFVRFLLGDPVPNTNQEIRNNYLYNTFSRSNAWNGRSDFNTGDVIVFSKKEREGMEPIHTAIATGHGCEIRGVNGGMLGSGWRPTNIRTVLAGANSSGEVRHDGTTITIRILRTPIIQEEL
;
A
#
# COMPACT_ATOMS: atom_id res chain seq x y z
N MET A 1 -58.14 7.65 20.28
CA MET A 1 -56.99 7.85 21.18
C MET A 1 -56.20 6.54 21.28
N LYS A 2 -55.02 6.43 20.65
CA LYS A 2 -54.17 5.23 20.68
C LYS A 2 -52.76 5.64 21.15
N LYS A 3 -52.27 4.91 22.16
CA LYS A 3 -51.13 5.23 23.03
C LYS A 3 -49.79 5.22 22.28
N LEU A 4 -48.98 6.28 22.43
CA LEU A 4 -47.56 6.29 22.05
C LEU A 4 -46.77 5.36 22.96
N LYS A 5 -45.94 4.48 22.38
CA LYS A 5 -44.92 3.70 23.08
C LYS A 5 -43.68 4.59 23.29
N LYS A 6 -43.24 4.71 24.54
CA LYS A 6 -41.99 5.37 24.92
C LYS A 6 -40.83 4.41 24.65
N THR A 7 -39.93 4.77 23.75
CA THR A 7 -38.66 4.06 23.52
C THR A 7 -37.61 4.70 24.42
N ALA A 8 -37.03 3.91 25.33
CA ALA A 8 -35.94 4.32 26.19
C ALA A 8 -34.64 4.39 25.36
N VAL A 9 -33.96 5.54 25.40
CA VAL A 9 -32.62 5.72 24.86
C VAL A 9 -31.63 5.43 25.98
N VAL A 10 -30.85 4.35 25.83
CA VAL A 10 -29.75 4.04 26.75
C VAL A 10 -28.49 4.72 26.21
N PHE A 11 -28.04 5.76 26.92
CA PHE A 11 -26.72 6.35 26.74
C PHE A 11 -25.68 5.46 27.40
N LEU A 12 -24.81 4.83 26.61
CA LEU A 12 -23.61 4.17 27.13
C LEU A 12 -22.47 5.19 27.10
N GLY A 13 -22.10 5.66 28.30
CA GLY A 13 -21.07 6.66 28.52
C GLY A 13 -19.67 6.16 28.21
N ILE A 14 -18.89 7.09 27.65
CA ILE A 14 -17.47 7.01 27.38
C ILE A 14 -16.71 7.00 28.72
N LEU A 15 -15.77 6.06 28.89
CA LEU A 15 -14.72 6.14 29.90
C LEU A 15 -13.38 6.32 29.20
N ILE A 16 -12.85 7.54 29.30
CA ILE A 16 -11.46 7.89 29.01
C ILE A 16 -10.66 7.54 30.27
N PHE A 17 -9.69 6.65 30.14
CA PHE A 17 -8.65 6.47 31.15
C PHE A 17 -7.37 7.14 30.65
N GLU A 18 -7.14 8.37 31.12
CA GLU A 18 -5.81 8.96 31.15
C GLU A 18 -5.09 8.41 32.38
N SER A 19 -3.95 7.76 32.19
CA SER A 19 -2.95 7.59 33.23
C SER A 19 -1.69 8.34 32.83
N LEU A 20 -1.63 9.60 33.28
CA LEU A 20 -0.40 10.36 33.42
C LEU A 20 0.35 9.80 34.63
N VAL A 21 1.56 9.25 34.41
CA VAL A 21 2.55 9.07 35.47
C VAL A 21 3.58 10.18 35.33
N SER A 22 3.63 11.00 36.38
CA SER A 22 4.52 12.13 36.59
C SER A 22 5.92 11.69 37.05
N CYS A 23 6.85 12.61 36.86
CA CYS A 23 8.30 12.60 37.03
C CYS A 23 8.87 11.99 38.32
N ASN A 24 10.11 11.49 38.23
CA ASN A 24 11.24 12.15 38.90
C ASN A 24 12.61 11.78 38.32
N THR A 25 13.42 12.83 38.22
CA THR A 25 14.87 12.91 38.04
C THR A 25 15.63 12.29 39.21
N ASP A 26 16.76 11.62 38.96
CA ASP A 26 18.04 12.01 39.56
C ASP A 26 19.27 11.30 38.97
N ARG A 27 20.30 12.14 38.79
CA ARG A 27 21.77 11.93 38.80
C ARG A 27 22.45 10.72 38.11
N ALA A 28 23.18 11.09 37.06
CA ALA A 28 24.61 10.85 36.77
C ALA A 28 25.34 9.72 37.50
N ASP A 29 25.93 8.82 36.70
CA ASP A 29 27.31 8.36 36.88
C ASP A 29 27.98 8.20 35.50
N GLU A 30 29.12 8.88 35.33
CA GLU A 30 30.05 8.71 34.22
C GLU A 30 30.76 7.36 34.34
N ILE A 31 30.59 6.48 33.36
CA ILE A 31 31.56 5.41 33.10
C ILE A 31 31.93 5.44 31.62
N SER A 32 33.13 5.97 31.38
CA SER A 32 33.88 5.89 30.14
C SER A 32 34.10 4.43 29.73
N SER A 33 33.68 4.06 28.53
CA SER A 33 34.09 2.84 27.80
C SER A 33 33.74 2.96 26.31
N PRO A 34 34.40 2.18 25.44
CA PRO A 34 35.25 2.71 24.38
C PRO A 34 34.52 3.04 23.08
N LYS A 35 35.11 3.93 22.28
CA LYS A 35 34.76 4.18 20.87
C LYS A 35 34.81 2.87 20.08
N MET A 36 33.66 2.20 19.97
CA MET A 36 33.43 1.21 18.93
C MET A 36 33.10 1.96 17.65
N ASN A 37 34.08 1.97 16.73
CA ASN A 37 33.84 2.15 15.30
C ASN A 37 32.83 1.09 14.86
N THR A 38 31.56 1.47 14.80
CA THR A 38 30.60 0.75 13.97
C THR A 38 30.67 1.41 12.61
N ASN A 39 31.47 0.79 11.74
CA ASN A 39 31.23 0.86 10.30
C ASN A 39 29.78 0.41 10.11
N HIS A 40 28.85 1.36 10.07
CA HIS A 40 27.53 1.08 9.58
C HIS A 40 27.72 0.82 8.10
N ASP A 41 27.67 -0.47 7.80
CA ASP A 41 27.62 -1.06 6.47
C ASP A 41 26.47 -0.39 5.72
N SER A 42 26.80 0.71 5.04
CA SER A 42 25.99 1.29 4.00
C SER A 42 26.02 0.29 2.87
N SER A 43 25.16 -0.74 2.97
CA SER A 43 24.92 -1.65 1.86
C SER A 43 24.45 -0.79 0.71
N GLU A 44 25.40 -0.53 -0.16
CA GLU A 44 25.32 0.21 -1.39
C GLU A 44 23.99 -0.09 -2.09
N LEU A 45 23.10 0.90 -2.09
CA LEU A 45 21.79 0.85 -2.73
C LEU A 45 21.96 1.00 -4.24
N PHE A 46 22.69 0.07 -4.85
CA PHE A 46 23.02 0.12 -6.27
C PHE A 46 21.98 -0.69 -7.03
N SER A 47 21.17 0.04 -7.80
CA SER A 47 20.55 -0.49 -9.02
C SER A 47 21.64 -1.21 -9.82
N LYS A 48 21.33 -2.35 -10.44
CA LYS A 48 22.29 -3.11 -11.27
C LYS A 48 23.00 -2.27 -12.35
N ASN A 49 22.48 -1.07 -12.65
CA ASN A 49 23.04 -0.13 -13.62
C ASN A 49 23.39 1.26 -13.03
N GLY A 50 23.47 1.42 -11.70
CA GLY A 50 23.84 2.68 -11.02
C GLY A 50 22.85 3.84 -11.18
N LYS A 51 21.73 3.64 -11.88
CA LYS A 51 20.69 4.66 -12.10
C LYS A 51 19.41 4.25 -11.39
N LEU A 52 18.97 5.09 -10.44
CA LEU A 52 17.68 4.94 -9.78
C LEU A 52 16.54 5.19 -10.79
N PRO A 53 15.34 4.62 -10.55
CA PRO A 53 14.18 4.91 -11.36
C PRO A 53 13.88 6.42 -11.43
N ASN A 54 13.59 6.94 -12.62
CA ASN A 54 13.43 8.38 -12.85
C ASN A 54 12.06 8.93 -12.39
N PHE A 55 11.14 8.05 -11.95
CA PHE A 55 9.81 8.44 -11.50
C PHE A 55 9.80 9.00 -10.06
N LEU A 56 10.87 8.75 -9.29
CA LEU A 56 11.03 9.26 -7.93
C LEU A 56 11.51 10.71 -7.95
N ASN A 57 10.96 11.53 -7.06
CA ASN A 57 11.51 12.86 -6.75
C ASN A 57 12.61 12.75 -5.68
N ASP A 58 13.12 13.88 -5.17
CA ASP A 58 14.16 13.87 -4.13
C ASP A 58 13.72 13.18 -2.85
N LYS A 59 12.47 13.43 -2.40
CA LYS A 59 11.90 12.77 -1.21
C LYS A 59 11.78 11.26 -1.42
N GLY A 60 11.37 10.84 -2.62
CA GLY A 60 11.31 9.43 -3.02
C GLY A 60 12.68 8.77 -3.00
N ARG A 61 13.71 9.43 -3.56
CA ARG A 61 15.09 8.94 -3.52
C ARG A 61 15.64 8.83 -2.10
N GLN A 62 15.39 9.83 -1.26
CA GLN A 62 15.77 9.79 0.17
C GLN A 62 15.06 8.66 0.92
N ALA A 63 13.79 8.40 0.60
CA ALA A 63 13.06 7.28 1.20
C ALA A 63 13.69 5.91 0.86
N MET A 64 14.43 5.81 -0.26
CA MET A 64 15.14 4.58 -0.63
C MET A 64 16.26 4.24 0.36
N SER A 65 16.93 5.23 0.96
CA SER A 65 18.04 5.02 1.89
C SER A 65 17.60 4.83 3.35
N LEU A 66 16.30 4.91 3.65
CA LEU A 66 15.77 4.66 4.98
C LEU A 66 16.09 3.23 5.47
N SER A 67 16.18 3.06 6.79
CA SER A 67 16.28 1.74 7.40
C SER A 67 15.02 0.90 7.11
N LYS A 68 15.11 -0.42 7.26
CA LYS A 68 13.97 -1.34 7.03
C LYS A 68 12.75 -0.96 7.88
N SER A 69 12.96 -0.60 9.15
CA SER A 69 11.88 -0.17 10.07
C SER A 69 11.23 1.14 9.62
N GLU A 70 12.03 2.13 9.21
CA GLU A 70 11.52 3.42 8.73
C GLU A 70 10.77 3.29 7.40
N LYS A 71 11.27 2.45 6.48
CA LYS A 71 10.56 2.12 5.23
C LYS A 71 9.20 1.52 5.52
N LYS A 72 9.14 0.55 6.43
CA LYS A 72 7.88 -0.07 6.85
C LYS A 72 6.93 0.95 7.48
N LYS A 73 7.41 1.80 8.39
CA LYS A 73 6.62 2.90 8.99
C LYS A 73 6.04 3.83 7.91
N LEU A 74 6.86 4.22 6.93
CA LEU A 74 6.43 5.06 5.80
C LEU A 74 5.40 4.32 4.92
N ALA A 75 5.63 3.05 4.60
CA ALA A 75 4.68 2.25 3.83
C ALA A 75 3.30 2.22 4.49
N PHE A 76 3.23 1.98 5.80
CA PHE A 76 1.97 2.01 6.54
C PHE A 76 1.36 3.41 6.64
N ALA A 77 2.16 4.48 6.70
CA ALA A 77 1.66 5.85 6.60
C ALA A 77 1.00 6.12 5.23
N LEU A 78 1.61 5.64 4.14
CA LEU A 78 1.07 5.73 2.79
C LEU A 78 -0.20 4.89 2.61
N LEU A 79 -0.23 3.66 3.13
CA LEU A 79 -1.39 2.76 3.04
C LEU A 79 -2.57 3.22 3.89
N SER A 80 -2.30 3.83 5.05
CA SER A 80 -3.34 4.46 5.89
C SER A 80 -3.82 5.81 5.36
N GLY A 81 -3.08 6.42 4.42
CA GLY A 81 -3.38 7.75 3.89
C GLY A 81 -2.97 8.90 4.79
N ARG A 82 -2.20 8.63 5.87
CA ARG A 82 -1.53 9.67 6.65
C ARG A 82 -0.45 10.39 5.84
N GLU A 83 0.07 9.71 4.82
CA GLU A 83 0.94 10.27 3.80
C GLU A 83 0.39 10.00 2.39
N SER A 84 0.77 10.84 1.44
CA SER A 84 0.42 10.71 0.03
C SER A 84 1.63 10.24 -0.78
N VAL A 85 1.44 9.23 -1.64
CA VAL A 85 2.53 8.69 -2.47
C VAL A 85 3.05 9.73 -3.47
N GLN A 86 2.19 10.67 -3.89
CA GLN A 86 2.54 11.75 -4.80
C GLN A 86 3.59 12.71 -4.23
N ASN A 87 3.80 12.71 -2.91
CA ASN A 87 4.90 13.43 -2.29
C ASN A 87 6.28 12.83 -2.62
N TYR A 88 6.34 11.60 -3.14
CA TYR A 88 7.56 10.82 -3.36
C TYR A 88 7.78 10.44 -4.84
N THR A 89 6.71 10.36 -5.61
CA THR A 89 6.72 9.90 -7.01
C THR A 89 5.79 10.77 -7.85
N ALA A 90 6.25 11.12 -9.05
CA ALA A 90 5.42 11.69 -10.12
C ALA A 90 4.97 10.62 -11.14
N GLY A 91 5.19 9.35 -10.79
CA GLY A 91 4.96 8.20 -11.64
C GLY A 91 3.49 7.82 -11.80
N VAL A 92 3.27 6.90 -12.73
CA VAL A 92 1.95 6.33 -13.01
C VAL A 92 1.59 5.21 -12.02
N CYS A 93 0.36 4.68 -12.11
CA CYS A 93 -0.19 3.65 -11.23
C CYS A 93 0.82 2.58 -10.76
N TYR A 94 1.45 1.88 -11.69
CA TYR A 94 2.34 0.77 -11.37
C TYR A 94 3.65 1.21 -10.72
N GLU A 95 4.13 2.43 -10.98
CA GLU A 95 5.33 3.01 -10.33
C GLU A 95 5.05 3.39 -8.89
N ALA A 96 3.88 4.01 -8.63
CA ALA A 96 3.44 4.32 -7.28
C ALA A 96 3.29 3.05 -6.42
N VAL A 97 2.69 2.00 -6.98
CA VAL A 97 2.56 0.70 -6.29
C VAL A 97 3.92 0.06 -6.03
N ALA A 98 4.83 0.08 -7.01
CA ALA A 98 6.16 -0.47 -6.86
C ALA A 98 6.99 0.23 -5.79
N PHE A 99 6.86 1.56 -5.67
CA PHE A 99 7.53 2.30 -4.60
C PHE A 99 7.06 1.84 -3.22
N VAL A 100 5.74 1.69 -3.01
CA VAL A 100 5.22 1.23 -1.72
C VAL A 100 5.60 -0.23 -1.45
N ARG A 101 5.59 -1.08 -2.48
CA ARG A 101 6.04 -2.47 -2.38
C ARG A 101 7.52 -2.58 -2.01
N PHE A 102 8.36 -1.73 -2.57
CA PHE A 102 9.76 -1.62 -2.16
C PHE A 102 9.88 -1.24 -0.68
N LEU A 103 9.09 -0.27 -0.20
CA LEU A 103 9.09 0.10 1.22
C LEU A 103 8.59 -1.04 2.13
N LEU A 104 7.80 -1.97 1.60
CA LEU A 104 7.34 -3.19 2.29
C LEU A 104 8.34 -4.35 2.20
N GLY A 105 9.48 -4.18 1.52
CA GLY A 105 10.56 -5.16 1.43
C GLY A 105 10.74 -5.83 0.07
N ASP A 106 9.99 -5.45 -0.95
CA ASP A 106 10.29 -5.92 -2.31
C ASP A 106 11.63 -5.34 -2.78
N PRO A 107 12.35 -6.03 -3.69
CA PRO A 107 13.63 -5.53 -4.22
C PRO A 107 13.52 -4.14 -4.85
N VAL A 108 14.61 -3.36 -4.77
CA VAL A 108 14.73 -2.07 -5.48
C VAL A 108 14.49 -2.31 -6.97
N PRO A 109 13.54 -1.61 -7.61
CA PRO A 109 13.38 -1.74 -9.05
C PRO A 109 14.56 -1.12 -9.80
N ASN A 110 15.12 -1.80 -10.80
CA ASN A 110 16.30 -1.29 -11.51
C ASN A 110 15.92 -0.31 -12.63
N THR A 111 14.74 -0.48 -13.26
CA THR A 111 14.26 0.38 -14.37
C THR A 111 12.73 0.47 -14.41
N ASN A 112 12.18 1.51 -15.04
CA ASN A 112 10.73 1.63 -15.24
C ASN A 112 10.15 0.47 -16.08
N GLN A 113 10.91 -0.07 -17.02
CA GLN A 113 10.49 -1.23 -17.80
C GLN A 113 10.35 -2.48 -16.93
N GLU A 114 11.28 -2.70 -16.01
CA GLU A 114 11.20 -3.81 -15.05
C GLU A 114 10.00 -3.64 -14.10
N ILE A 115 9.76 -2.42 -13.62
CA ILE A 115 8.57 -2.10 -12.82
C ILE A 115 7.31 -2.43 -13.58
N ARG A 116 7.18 -1.94 -14.82
CA ARG A 116 6.03 -2.20 -15.67
C ARG A 116 5.85 -3.71 -15.89
N ASN A 117 6.92 -4.44 -16.16
CA ASN A 117 6.84 -5.88 -16.31
C ASN A 117 6.39 -6.57 -15.02
N ASN A 118 6.94 -6.22 -13.86
CA ASN A 118 6.65 -6.92 -12.60
C ASN A 118 5.27 -6.61 -12.02
N TYR A 119 4.80 -5.37 -12.14
CA TYR A 119 3.58 -4.89 -11.48
C TYR A 119 2.39 -4.67 -12.43
N LEU A 120 2.60 -4.86 -13.74
CA LEU A 120 1.52 -4.77 -14.74
C LEU A 120 1.36 -6.08 -15.53
N TYR A 121 2.44 -6.64 -16.10
CA TYR A 121 2.33 -7.78 -17.04
C TYR A 121 2.57 -9.16 -16.42
N ASN A 122 3.68 -9.35 -15.70
CA ASN A 122 4.06 -10.62 -15.06
C ASN A 122 3.12 -11.00 -13.91
N THR A 123 2.23 -10.09 -13.52
CA THR A 123 1.19 -10.35 -12.54
C THR A 123 0.33 -11.53 -12.98
N PHE A 124 0.02 -11.72 -14.27
CA PHE A 124 -0.91 -12.76 -14.73
C PHE A 124 -0.51 -14.19 -14.33
N SER A 125 0.77 -14.55 -14.41
CA SER A 125 1.24 -15.89 -14.06
C SER A 125 1.37 -16.13 -12.55
N ARG A 126 1.38 -15.05 -11.75
CA ARG A 126 1.67 -15.08 -10.30
C ARG A 126 0.48 -14.65 -9.43
N SER A 127 -0.65 -14.35 -10.03
CA SER A 127 -1.81 -13.79 -9.34
C SER A 127 -3.03 -14.69 -9.48
N ASN A 128 -3.99 -14.48 -8.57
CA ASN A 128 -5.28 -15.12 -8.60
C ASN A 128 -6.34 -14.13 -9.11
N ALA A 129 -7.29 -14.63 -9.90
CA ALA A 129 -8.48 -13.84 -10.24
C ALA A 129 -9.27 -13.53 -8.97
N TRP A 130 -9.73 -12.29 -8.84
CA TRP A 130 -10.61 -11.90 -7.75
C TRP A 130 -12.05 -12.27 -8.08
N ASN A 131 -12.71 -12.99 -7.18
CA ASN A 131 -14.07 -13.50 -7.37
C ASN A 131 -15.18 -12.50 -6.96
N GLY A 132 -14.82 -11.22 -6.74
CA GLY A 132 -15.75 -10.21 -6.23
C GLY A 132 -16.11 -10.34 -4.75
N ARG A 133 -15.59 -11.35 -4.05
CA ARG A 133 -15.98 -11.73 -2.68
C ARG A 133 -14.85 -11.70 -1.67
N SER A 134 -13.66 -12.18 -2.02
CA SER A 134 -12.54 -12.23 -1.07
C SER A 134 -12.04 -10.84 -0.71
N ASP A 135 -11.64 -10.65 0.54
CA ASP A 135 -10.95 -9.45 0.97
C ASP A 135 -9.48 -9.48 0.55
N PHE A 136 -8.85 -8.31 0.53
CA PHE A 136 -7.44 -8.13 0.18
C PHE A 136 -6.59 -8.06 1.44
N ASN A 137 -5.38 -8.63 1.37
CA ASN A 137 -4.39 -8.43 2.43
C ASN A 137 -3.71 -7.07 2.24
N THR A 138 -3.22 -6.48 3.34
CA THR A 138 -2.41 -5.27 3.26
C THR A 138 -1.24 -5.47 2.30
N GLY A 139 -1.04 -4.53 1.39
CA GLY A 139 0.08 -4.55 0.45
C GLY A 139 -0.10 -5.51 -0.74
N ASP A 140 -1.23 -6.18 -0.88
CA ASP A 140 -1.55 -6.93 -2.11
C ASP A 140 -1.55 -5.97 -3.31
N VAL A 141 -0.97 -6.42 -4.42
CA VAL A 141 -0.98 -5.67 -5.68
C VAL A 141 -2.22 -6.06 -6.48
N ILE A 142 -3.04 -5.07 -6.83
CA ILE A 142 -4.31 -5.25 -7.52
C ILE A 142 -4.14 -4.75 -8.95
N VAL A 143 -4.31 -5.64 -9.93
CA VAL A 143 -4.20 -5.32 -11.36
C VAL A 143 -5.58 -5.42 -12.00
N PHE A 144 -5.99 -4.34 -12.64
CA PHE A 144 -7.21 -4.26 -13.43
C PHE A 144 -6.87 -4.44 -14.89
N SER A 145 -7.58 -5.33 -15.57
CA SER A 145 -7.35 -5.63 -16.98
C SER A 145 -8.65 -5.64 -17.75
N LYS A 146 -8.65 -5.06 -18.95
CA LYS A 146 -9.78 -5.13 -19.89
C LYS A 146 -9.61 -6.29 -20.86
N LYS A 147 -10.71 -6.88 -21.31
CA LYS A 147 -10.69 -7.88 -22.37
C LYS A 147 -10.49 -7.20 -23.72
N GLU A 148 -9.44 -7.60 -24.42
CA GLU A 148 -9.12 -7.19 -25.78
C GLU A 148 -9.18 -8.39 -26.73
N ARG A 149 -9.03 -8.13 -28.04
CA ARG A 149 -9.02 -9.18 -29.08
C ARG A 149 -7.92 -10.21 -28.87
N GLU A 150 -6.74 -9.76 -28.42
CA GLU A 150 -5.53 -10.58 -28.27
C GLU A 150 -5.37 -11.17 -26.86
N GLY A 151 -6.29 -10.88 -25.94
CA GLY A 151 -6.25 -11.37 -24.57
C GLY A 151 -6.62 -10.31 -23.54
N MET A 152 -6.11 -10.45 -22.33
CA MET A 152 -6.35 -9.50 -21.25
C MET A 152 -5.25 -8.44 -21.23
N GLU A 153 -5.63 -7.17 -21.39
CA GLU A 153 -4.70 -6.05 -21.34
C GLU A 153 -4.79 -5.35 -19.97
N PRO A 154 -3.71 -5.34 -19.18
CA PRO A 154 -3.69 -4.60 -17.91
C PRO A 154 -3.69 -3.08 -18.15
N ILE A 155 -4.60 -2.39 -17.47
CA ILE A 155 -4.89 -0.95 -17.67
C ILE A 155 -4.64 -0.11 -16.42
N HIS A 156 -4.64 -0.72 -15.23
CA HIS A 156 -4.42 -0.01 -13.98
C HIS A 156 -3.86 -0.93 -12.91
N THR A 157 -3.09 -0.36 -11.99
CA THR A 157 -2.54 -1.05 -10.82
C THR A 157 -2.78 -0.22 -9.58
N ALA A 158 -3.23 -0.87 -8.51
CA ALA A 158 -3.44 -0.29 -7.20
C ALA A 158 -2.84 -1.18 -6.11
N ILE A 159 -2.78 -0.68 -4.88
CA ILE A 159 -2.32 -1.44 -3.72
C ILE A 159 -3.41 -1.51 -2.66
N ALA A 160 -3.61 -2.70 -2.09
CA ALA A 160 -4.60 -2.94 -1.05
C ALA A 160 -4.15 -2.39 0.31
N THR A 161 -5.09 -1.81 1.06
CA THR A 161 -4.82 -1.29 2.41
C THR A 161 -4.93 -2.38 3.49
N GLY A 162 -5.67 -3.46 3.20
CA GLY A 162 -5.99 -4.53 4.15
C GLY A 162 -7.32 -4.33 4.89
N HIS A 163 -8.04 -3.24 4.60
CA HIS A 163 -9.39 -3.02 5.13
C HIS A 163 -10.43 -3.52 4.11
N GLY A 164 -10.72 -4.82 4.13
CA GLY A 164 -11.67 -5.44 3.19
C GLY A 164 -11.18 -5.37 1.74
N CYS A 165 -11.96 -4.75 0.86
CA CYS A 165 -11.59 -4.51 -0.55
C CYS A 165 -11.12 -3.08 -0.83
N GLU A 166 -10.63 -2.38 0.20
CA GLU A 166 -10.08 -1.04 0.06
C GLU A 166 -8.69 -1.05 -0.58
N ILE A 167 -8.50 -0.16 -1.55
CA ILE A 167 -7.26 0.05 -2.27
C ILE A 167 -6.88 1.54 -2.30
N ARG A 168 -5.65 1.81 -2.73
CA ARG A 168 -5.18 3.15 -3.13
C ARG A 168 -4.47 3.09 -4.49
N GLY A 169 -4.71 4.11 -5.30
CA GLY A 169 -4.12 4.31 -6.63
C GLY A 169 -4.09 5.80 -6.99
N VAL A 170 -3.27 6.21 -7.96
CA VAL A 170 -3.07 7.63 -8.30
C VAL A 170 -3.88 8.11 -9.51
N ASN A 171 -4.14 7.23 -10.50
CA ASN A 171 -4.67 7.62 -11.82
C ASN A 171 -5.60 6.56 -12.46
N GLY A 172 -6.45 5.91 -11.65
CA GLY A 172 -7.38 4.86 -12.09
C GLY A 172 -8.83 5.32 -12.23
N GLY A 173 -9.13 6.62 -12.15
CA GLY A 173 -10.50 7.13 -12.08
C GLY A 173 -11.22 6.58 -10.85
N MET A 174 -12.36 5.92 -11.09
CA MET A 174 -13.13 5.23 -10.04
C MET A 174 -12.41 4.00 -9.47
N LEU A 175 -11.40 3.46 -10.16
CA LEU A 175 -10.58 2.34 -9.69
C LEU A 175 -9.44 2.79 -8.75
N GLY A 176 -9.48 4.05 -8.30
CA GLY A 176 -8.51 4.63 -7.36
C GLY A 176 -7.75 5.79 -7.99
N SER A 177 -7.92 6.98 -7.42
CA SER A 177 -7.25 8.20 -7.89
C SER A 177 -6.77 9.06 -6.74
N GLY A 178 -5.68 9.80 -6.97
CA GLY A 178 -5.14 10.74 -6.00
C GLY A 178 -4.70 10.10 -4.68
N TRP A 179 -4.48 8.78 -4.66
CA TRP A 179 -4.13 7.99 -3.48
C TRP A 179 -5.19 7.99 -2.38
N ARG A 180 -6.45 8.30 -2.74
CA ARG A 180 -7.60 8.24 -1.83
C ARG A 180 -8.06 6.79 -1.63
N PRO A 181 -8.59 6.44 -0.45
CA PRO A 181 -9.13 5.11 -0.22
C PRO A 181 -10.32 4.87 -1.15
N THR A 182 -10.34 3.71 -1.80
CA THR A 182 -11.39 3.32 -2.73
C THR A 182 -11.81 1.88 -2.45
N ASN A 183 -13.09 1.64 -2.18
CA ASN A 183 -13.59 0.28 -1.96
C ASN A 183 -14.06 -0.34 -3.27
N ILE A 184 -13.29 -1.31 -3.77
CA ILE A 184 -13.56 -1.92 -5.08
C ILE A 184 -14.87 -2.70 -5.11
N ARG A 185 -15.30 -3.28 -3.99
CA ARG A 185 -16.58 -3.98 -3.90
C ARG A 185 -17.75 -3.06 -4.18
N THR A 186 -17.67 -1.82 -3.71
CA THR A 186 -18.69 -0.79 -3.95
C THR A 186 -18.61 -0.25 -5.38
N VAL A 187 -17.42 0.05 -5.87
CA VAL A 187 -17.20 0.57 -7.23
C VAL A 187 -17.68 -0.41 -8.30
N LEU A 188 -17.48 -1.70 -8.05
CA LEU A 188 -17.74 -2.79 -8.98
C LEU A 188 -18.92 -3.67 -8.54
N ALA A 189 -19.91 -3.08 -7.88
CA ALA A 189 -21.11 -3.79 -7.45
C ALA A 189 -21.70 -4.58 -8.63
N GLY A 190 -21.81 -5.90 -8.48
CA GLY A 190 -22.29 -6.80 -9.55
C GLY A 190 -21.23 -7.64 -10.26
N ALA A 191 -20.03 -7.81 -9.68
CA ALA A 191 -19.08 -8.83 -10.14
C ALA A 191 -19.74 -10.21 -10.26
N ASN A 192 -19.55 -10.89 -11.40
CA ASN A 192 -20.03 -12.25 -11.57
C ASN A 192 -19.10 -13.26 -10.87
N SER A 193 -19.52 -14.52 -10.79
CA SER A 193 -18.71 -15.59 -10.17
C SER A 193 -17.35 -15.83 -10.84
N SER A 194 -17.19 -15.37 -12.09
CA SER A 194 -15.95 -15.46 -12.86
C SER A 194 -14.98 -14.30 -12.55
N GLY A 195 -15.37 -13.35 -11.71
CA GLY A 195 -14.54 -12.18 -11.37
C GLY A 195 -14.54 -11.09 -12.44
N GLU A 196 -15.45 -11.17 -13.40
CA GLU A 196 -15.66 -10.16 -14.44
C GLU A 196 -16.68 -9.13 -13.97
N VAL A 197 -16.41 -7.86 -14.26
CA VAL A 197 -17.30 -6.73 -13.97
C VAL A 197 -17.41 -5.85 -15.20
N ARG A 198 -18.61 -5.31 -15.45
CA ARG A 198 -18.77 -4.21 -16.41
C ARG A 198 -18.41 -2.88 -15.79
N HIS A 199 -17.46 -2.18 -16.40
CA HIS A 199 -17.01 -0.87 -15.98
C HIS A 199 -16.74 -0.02 -17.23
N ASP A 200 -17.29 1.20 -17.28
CA ASP A 200 -17.12 2.14 -18.40
C ASP A 200 -17.36 1.54 -19.80
N GLY A 201 -18.41 0.72 -19.91
CA GLY A 201 -18.80 0.09 -21.18
C GLY A 201 -17.97 -1.12 -21.60
N THR A 202 -16.95 -1.51 -20.83
CA THR A 202 -16.12 -2.70 -21.10
C THR A 202 -16.20 -3.73 -19.96
N THR A 203 -15.77 -4.96 -20.24
CA THR A 203 -15.58 -5.99 -19.21
C THR A 203 -14.16 -5.91 -18.70
N ILE A 204 -14.02 -5.71 -17.40
CA ILE A 204 -12.74 -5.78 -16.70
C ILE A 204 -12.67 -7.04 -15.84
N THR A 205 -11.46 -7.55 -15.64
CA THR A 205 -11.12 -8.54 -14.60
C THR A 205 -10.12 -7.95 -13.64
N ILE A 206 -10.14 -8.49 -12.42
CA ILE A 206 -9.22 -8.11 -11.36
C ILE A 206 -8.35 -9.30 -11.02
N ARG A 207 -7.05 -9.05 -10.89
CA ARG A 207 -6.10 -10.04 -10.39
C ARG A 207 -5.38 -9.52 -9.16
N ILE A 208 -5.17 -10.42 -8.20
CA ILE A 208 -4.51 -10.15 -6.94
C ILE A 208 -3.15 -10.85 -6.96
N LEU A 209 -2.09 -10.07 -7.06
CA LEU A 209 -0.74 -10.55 -6.77
C LEU A 209 -0.52 -10.43 -5.27
N ARG A 210 -0.59 -11.57 -4.61
CA ARG A 210 -0.29 -11.69 -3.17
C ARG A 210 1.20 -11.70 -3.00
N THR A 211 1.73 -10.63 -2.42
CA THR A 211 3.15 -10.53 -2.14
C THR A 211 3.33 -10.50 -0.62
N PRO A 212 4.05 -11.46 -0.03
CA PRO A 212 4.25 -11.49 1.41
C PRO A 212 4.84 -10.16 1.87
N ILE A 213 4.32 -9.62 2.96
CA ILE A 213 5.02 -8.56 3.70
C ILE A 213 6.10 -9.30 4.49
N ILE A 214 7.37 -8.92 4.29
CA ILE A 214 8.46 -9.51 5.07
C ILE A 214 8.29 -9.04 6.53
N GLN A 215 7.66 -9.89 7.34
CA GLN A 215 7.54 -9.73 8.79
C GLN A 215 8.79 -10.30 9.46
N GLU A 216 9.94 -9.69 9.21
CA GLU A 216 11.08 -9.92 10.09
C GLU A 216 11.05 -8.86 11.19
N GLU A 217 10.74 -9.37 12.38
CA GLU A 217 10.89 -8.86 13.76
C GLU A 217 10.60 -7.36 14.03
N LEU A 218 9.59 -7.15 14.88
CA LEU A 218 9.33 -5.89 15.58
C LEU A 218 10.35 -5.68 16.69
#